data_AF-A0A1V1NTJ1-F1
#
_entry.id   AF-A0A1V1NTJ1-F1
#
_cell.length_a   1.000
_cell.length_b   1.000
_cell.length_c   1.000
_cell.angle_alpha   90.00
_cell.angle_beta   90.00
_cell.angle_gamma   90.00
#
_symmetry.space_group_name_H-M   'P 1'
#
loop_
_entity.id
_entity.type
_entity.pdbx_description
1 polymer ?
#
loop_
_entity_poly.entity_id
_entity_poly.type
_entity_poly.pdbx_seq_one_letter_code
_entity_poly.pdbx_strand_id
1 'polypeptide(L)'
;MWVVAADNIHIENIEISGCKVPDTNGAAIRVEGCNLWLKHCYFHHNENGILTNSFLPGATLVFENCHFAYNGYGDGYTHNMYINKIEHFIMKNCYSHNAHIGHNVKSRAKNNTILYNRIMDESDGDSSYLIDFPYGGNNVVIGNLFHQGKNAENPTMLTHAPERALNNEKQRLVVAYNTFVNERDGETICLKLYDRADQIVFDNNLVVGVKNMILSSDYPVATTISVANNITAYTSSFINPLVYDYRLKQSADAINQGASGKFMPYFQYVHPSLAGKRAVVQSPDVGAYEYQPDILLLTADHQFQITETDAPVCYDLALAVAPLSPVTVSISSSMTEIQLQPASLVF
;
A
#
# COMPACT_ATOMS: atom_id res chain seq x y z
N MET A 1 19.65 12.56 11.14
CA MET A 1 19.41 12.99 9.75
C MET A 1 20.61 12.63 8.91
N TRP A 2 20.40 11.96 7.78
CA TRP A 2 21.43 11.74 6.76
C TRP A 2 21.16 12.63 5.55
N VAL A 3 22.20 13.31 5.09
CA VAL A 3 22.19 14.05 3.81
C VAL A 3 22.88 13.17 2.78
N VAL A 4 22.12 12.71 1.79
CA VAL A 4 22.61 11.84 0.72
C VAL A 4 22.90 12.71 -0.50
N ALA A 5 24.13 13.22 -0.57
CA ALA A 5 24.58 14.12 -1.64
C ALA A 5 25.19 13.42 -2.85
N ALA A 6 25.61 12.16 -2.70
CA ALA A 6 26.17 11.37 -3.79
C ALA A 6 25.06 10.76 -4.66
N ASP A 7 25.38 10.53 -5.92
CA ASP A 7 24.50 9.83 -6.86
C ASP A 7 24.58 8.31 -6.69
N ASN A 8 23.53 7.63 -7.11
CA ASN A 8 23.43 6.16 -7.22
C ASN A 8 23.65 5.42 -5.89
N ILE A 9 22.93 5.85 -4.87
CA ILE A 9 23.08 5.31 -3.51
C ILE A 9 22.03 4.25 -3.23
N HIS A 10 22.48 3.16 -2.59
CA HIS A 10 21.63 2.10 -2.06
C HIS A 10 21.71 2.13 -0.53
N ILE A 11 20.56 2.19 0.14
CA ILE A 11 20.47 2.10 1.60
C ILE A 11 19.48 0.99 1.91
N GLU A 12 19.93 0.01 2.69
CA GLU A 12 19.12 -1.16 3.02
C GLU A 12 19.20 -1.52 4.50
N ASN A 13 18.10 -2.03 5.07
CA ASN A 13 18.03 -2.56 6.44
C ASN A 13 18.42 -1.55 7.53
N ILE A 14 17.94 -0.31 7.42
CA ILE A 14 18.22 0.76 8.38
C ILE A 14 16.93 1.32 8.96
N GLU A 15 16.95 1.65 10.24
CA GLU A 15 15.95 2.44 10.94
C GLU A 15 16.49 3.84 11.26
N ILE A 16 15.71 4.90 11.00
CA ILE A 16 16.04 6.27 11.40
C ILE A 16 14.83 6.96 12.01
N SER A 17 15.01 7.50 13.21
CA SER A 17 13.97 8.22 13.94
C SER A 17 14.47 9.43 14.71
N GLY A 18 13.53 10.29 15.12
CA GLY A 18 13.78 11.41 16.02
C GLY A 18 14.52 12.60 15.42
N CYS A 19 14.63 12.69 14.09
CA CYS A 19 15.29 13.83 13.44
C CYS A 19 14.48 15.11 13.64
N LYS A 20 15.10 16.11 14.29
CA LYS A 20 14.56 17.43 14.54
C LYS A 20 15.60 18.51 14.30
N VAL A 21 15.20 19.65 13.73
CA VAL A 21 16.09 20.79 13.44
C VAL A 21 15.39 22.12 13.74
N PRO A 22 16.14 23.22 13.92
CA PRO A 22 15.55 24.52 14.27
C PRO A 22 14.53 25.07 13.26
N ASP A 23 14.64 24.70 11.98
CA ASP A 23 13.73 25.08 10.89
C ASP A 23 12.54 24.12 10.72
N THR A 24 12.36 23.19 11.67
CA THR A 24 11.21 22.27 11.75
C THR A 24 10.99 21.43 10.49
N ASN A 25 12.08 21.09 9.80
CA ASN A 25 12.10 20.43 8.50
C ASN A 25 13.15 19.31 8.41
N GLY A 26 13.43 18.67 9.55
CA GLY A 26 14.45 17.65 9.72
C GLY A 26 14.03 16.31 9.13
N ALA A 27 14.58 15.99 7.96
CA ALA A 27 14.30 14.71 7.31
C ALA A 27 15.17 13.57 7.89
N ALA A 28 14.64 12.35 7.96
CA ALA A 28 15.49 11.18 8.19
C ALA A 28 16.54 11.05 7.07
N ILE A 29 16.08 11.10 5.81
CA ILE A 29 16.94 11.23 4.63
C ILE A 29 16.60 12.52 3.88
N ARG A 30 17.61 13.40 3.75
CA ARG A 30 17.59 14.52 2.80
C ARG A 30 18.33 14.11 1.53
N VAL A 31 17.61 13.99 0.42
CA VAL A 31 18.16 13.52 -0.87
C VAL A 31 18.63 14.72 -1.69
N GLU A 32 19.94 14.84 -1.89
CA GLU A 32 20.56 15.91 -2.68
C GLU A 32 21.20 15.39 -3.98
N GLY A 33 21.62 14.12 -4.00
CA GLY A 33 22.09 13.43 -5.20
C GLY A 33 20.96 12.78 -6.02
N CYS A 34 21.28 12.41 -7.25
CA CYS A 34 20.41 11.68 -8.17
C CYS A 34 20.46 10.18 -7.91
N ASN A 35 19.32 9.51 -8.07
CA ASN A 35 19.17 8.07 -7.97
C ASN A 35 19.43 7.48 -6.58
N LEU A 36 18.35 7.10 -5.91
CA LEU A 36 18.39 6.50 -4.58
C LEU A 36 17.47 5.28 -4.53
N TRP A 37 18.02 4.18 -4.04
CA TRP A 37 17.30 2.95 -3.73
C TRP A 37 17.23 2.78 -2.22
N LEU A 38 16.01 2.67 -1.70
CA LEU A 38 15.75 2.32 -0.31
C LEU A 38 15.10 0.94 -0.27
N LYS A 39 15.60 0.05 0.58
CA LYS A 39 15.04 -1.29 0.74
C LYS A 39 15.01 -1.76 2.18
N HIS A 40 13.87 -2.27 2.66
CA HIS A 40 13.75 -2.75 4.05
C HIS A 40 14.17 -1.70 5.10
N CYS A 41 13.87 -0.43 4.83
CA CYS A 41 14.19 0.66 5.76
C CYS A 41 12.94 1.11 6.52
N TYR A 42 13.13 1.61 7.75
CA TYR A 42 12.07 2.15 8.59
C TYR A 42 12.37 3.60 8.98
N PHE A 43 11.48 4.53 8.63
CA PHE A 43 11.65 5.95 8.92
C PHE A 43 10.47 6.46 9.74
N HIS A 44 10.70 6.86 11.00
CA HIS A 44 9.58 7.25 11.86
C HIS A 44 9.88 8.34 12.87
N HIS A 45 8.84 9.08 13.27
CA HIS A 45 8.93 10.11 14.32
C HIS A 45 10.01 11.17 14.03
N ASN A 46 10.18 11.50 12.75
CA ASN A 46 11.02 12.60 12.29
C ASN A 46 10.14 13.79 11.90
N GLU A 47 10.70 14.99 11.80
CA GLU A 47 9.97 16.11 11.20
C GLU A 47 9.60 15.81 9.74
N ASN A 48 10.49 15.22 8.94
CA ASN A 48 10.14 14.55 7.68
C ASN A 48 10.71 13.12 7.64
N GLY A 49 10.02 12.18 6.98
CA GLY A 49 10.64 10.90 6.67
C GLY A 49 11.69 11.08 5.56
N ILE A 50 11.22 11.35 4.34
CA ILE A 50 12.08 11.65 3.19
C ILE A 50 11.82 13.06 2.68
N LEU A 51 12.87 13.80 2.37
CA LEU A 51 12.77 15.09 1.69
C LEU A 51 13.82 15.19 0.59
N THR A 52 13.38 15.33 -0.66
CA THR A 52 14.30 15.54 -1.78
C THR A 52 14.55 17.02 -2.03
N ASN A 53 15.73 17.34 -2.58
CA ASN A 53 16.06 18.67 -3.06
C ASN A 53 15.00 19.17 -4.05
N SER A 54 14.82 20.49 -4.11
CA SER A 54 13.73 21.15 -4.83
C SER A 54 13.66 20.78 -6.32
N PHE A 55 14.78 20.40 -6.93
CA PHE A 55 14.84 19.97 -8.34
C PHE A 55 16.04 19.05 -8.57
N LEU A 56 15.78 17.81 -9.01
CA LEU A 56 16.78 16.82 -9.41
C LEU A 56 16.39 16.23 -10.77
N PRO A 57 16.69 16.92 -11.89
CA PRO A 57 16.26 16.48 -13.21
C PRO A 57 16.87 15.14 -13.59
N GLY A 58 16.06 14.22 -14.11
CA GLY A 58 16.52 12.89 -14.51
C GLY A 58 16.64 11.88 -13.36
N ALA A 59 16.50 12.31 -12.10
CA ALA A 59 16.64 11.41 -10.95
C ALA A 59 15.47 10.41 -10.85
N THR A 60 15.81 9.18 -10.47
CA THR A 60 14.85 8.12 -10.14
C THR A 60 14.98 7.67 -8.69
N LEU A 61 13.90 7.71 -7.92
CA LEU A 61 13.88 7.19 -6.55
C LEU A 61 13.07 5.90 -6.51
N VAL A 62 13.61 4.85 -5.89
CA VAL A 62 12.98 3.53 -5.79
C VAL A 62 12.93 3.08 -4.35
N PHE A 63 11.73 3.00 -3.78
CA PHE A 63 11.51 2.51 -2.41
C PHE A 63 10.80 1.15 -2.48
N GLU A 64 11.42 0.14 -1.90
CA GLU A 64 10.92 -1.23 -1.90
C GLU A 64 10.87 -1.78 -0.48
N ASN A 65 9.73 -2.33 -0.07
CA ASN A 65 9.61 -3.01 1.23
C ASN A 65 10.00 -2.08 2.41
N CYS A 66 9.77 -0.78 2.29
CA CYS A 66 10.08 0.22 3.31
C CYS A 66 8.85 0.57 4.16
N HIS A 67 9.11 1.01 5.38
CA HIS A 67 8.11 1.45 6.34
C HIS A 67 8.32 2.94 6.69
N PHE A 68 7.25 3.74 6.62
CA PHE A 68 7.24 5.16 6.97
C PHE A 68 6.09 5.40 7.96
N ALA A 69 6.37 5.97 9.12
CA ALA A 69 5.37 6.11 10.17
C ALA A 69 5.55 7.37 11.04
N TYR A 70 4.48 8.05 11.41
CA TYR A 70 4.53 9.12 12.43
C TYR A 70 5.53 10.25 12.13
N ASN A 71 5.86 10.48 10.86
CA ASN A 71 6.66 11.65 10.49
C ASN A 71 5.74 12.83 10.21
N GLY A 72 6.21 14.03 10.54
CA GLY A 72 5.44 15.27 10.43
C GLY A 72 5.63 16.14 11.66
N TYR A 73 5.71 17.44 11.45
CA TYR A 73 5.83 18.46 12.48
C TYR A 73 4.46 18.93 13.01
N GLY A 74 3.36 18.67 12.28
CA GLY A 74 2.03 19.14 12.66
C GLY A 74 1.57 20.44 11.95
N ASP A 75 2.32 20.92 10.95
CA ASP A 75 2.09 22.22 10.30
C ASP A 75 1.55 22.13 8.86
N GLY A 76 1.43 20.91 8.31
CA GLY A 76 0.98 20.65 6.95
C GLY A 76 2.07 20.74 5.88
N TYR A 77 3.30 21.11 6.22
CA TYR A 77 4.41 21.26 5.26
C TYR A 77 5.38 20.08 5.24
N THR A 78 5.27 19.20 6.23
CA THR A 78 6.16 18.07 6.47
C THR A 78 5.40 16.75 6.37
N HIS A 79 6.07 15.69 5.93
CA HIS A 79 5.41 14.49 5.42
C HIS A 79 6.17 13.20 5.77
N ASN A 80 5.50 12.05 5.64
CA ASN A 80 6.18 10.75 5.61
C ASN A 80 7.17 10.67 4.43
N MET A 81 6.77 11.16 3.26
CA MET A 81 7.69 11.36 2.15
C MET A 81 7.31 12.57 1.30
N TYR A 82 8.31 13.38 1.01
CA TYR A 82 8.21 14.56 0.16
C TYR A 82 9.21 14.44 -1.01
N ILE A 83 8.69 13.96 -2.13
CA ILE A 83 9.41 13.88 -3.39
C ILE A 83 9.14 15.15 -4.19
N ASN A 84 10.15 16.00 -4.33
CA ASN A 84 10.11 17.19 -5.18
C ASN A 84 10.24 16.82 -6.67
N LYS A 85 10.64 17.78 -7.49
CA LYS A 85 10.68 17.66 -8.95
C LYS A 85 11.80 16.74 -9.41
N ILE A 86 11.46 15.48 -9.70
CA ILE A 86 12.35 14.44 -10.26
C ILE A 86 11.73 13.77 -11.51
N GLU A 87 12.45 12.86 -12.15
CA GLU A 87 11.94 12.16 -13.34
C GLU A 87 10.97 11.03 -12.97
N HIS A 88 11.34 10.15 -12.04
CA HIS A 88 10.52 8.98 -11.70
C HIS A 88 10.60 8.62 -10.22
N PHE A 89 9.44 8.50 -9.58
CA PHE A 89 9.32 7.90 -8.26
C PHE A 89 8.63 6.54 -8.35
N ILE A 90 9.26 5.51 -7.76
CA ILE A 90 8.76 4.14 -7.69
C ILE A 90 8.64 3.74 -6.22
N MET A 91 7.44 3.34 -5.80
CA MET A 91 7.16 2.85 -4.46
C MET A 91 6.44 1.50 -4.55
N LYS A 92 7.06 0.45 -4.02
CA LYS A 92 6.54 -0.92 -4.14
C LYS A 92 6.59 -1.65 -2.81
N ASN A 93 5.51 -2.33 -2.46
CA ASN A 93 5.42 -3.20 -1.28
C ASN A 93 5.73 -2.48 0.04
N CYS A 94 5.58 -1.16 0.08
CA CYS A 94 5.89 -0.33 1.23
C CYS A 94 4.67 -0.13 2.12
N TYR A 95 4.94 0.21 3.37
CA TYR A 95 3.95 0.61 4.36
C TYR A 95 4.14 2.07 4.74
N SER A 96 3.20 2.95 4.42
CA SER A 96 3.23 4.35 4.87
C SER A 96 1.98 4.64 5.69
N HIS A 97 2.15 5.04 6.95
CA HIS A 97 1.01 5.36 7.78
C HIS A 97 1.22 6.49 8.78
N ASN A 98 0.13 7.02 9.30
CA ASN A 98 0.13 8.00 10.38
C ASN A 98 1.08 9.19 10.14
N ALA A 99 1.11 9.78 8.94
CA ALA A 99 1.77 11.08 8.78
C ALA A 99 1.10 12.10 9.71
N HIS A 100 1.87 12.81 10.52
CA HIS A 100 1.31 13.73 11.52
C HIS A 100 1.04 15.10 10.90
N ILE A 101 -0.19 15.27 10.39
CA ILE A 101 -0.58 16.38 9.52
C ILE A 101 0.30 16.39 8.24
N GLY A 102 -0.21 16.91 7.12
CA GLY A 102 0.47 16.74 5.83
C GLY A 102 0.16 15.37 5.20
N HIS A 103 1.08 14.71 4.50
CA HIS A 103 0.72 13.59 3.61
C HIS A 103 1.52 12.32 3.88
N ASN A 104 0.87 11.17 3.66
CA ASN A 104 1.58 9.89 3.63
C ASN A 104 2.56 9.84 2.46
N VAL A 105 2.13 10.29 1.27
CA VAL A 105 2.97 10.41 0.07
C VAL A 105 2.70 11.74 -0.62
N LYS A 106 3.70 12.61 -0.76
CA LYS A 106 3.65 13.78 -1.66
C LYS A 106 4.71 13.65 -2.74
N SER A 107 4.32 13.67 -4.01
CA SER A 107 5.27 13.57 -5.13
C SER A 107 4.98 14.53 -6.27
N ARG A 108 5.98 15.36 -6.60
CA ARG A 108 6.02 16.20 -7.80
C ARG A 108 6.84 15.57 -8.93
N ALA A 109 7.16 14.27 -8.86
CA ALA A 109 7.84 13.57 -9.93
C ALA A 109 7.00 13.57 -11.22
N LYS A 110 7.65 13.57 -12.39
CA LYS A 110 6.95 13.47 -13.69
C LYS A 110 6.26 12.13 -13.88
N ASN A 111 6.89 11.05 -13.41
CA ASN A 111 6.35 9.71 -13.44
C ASN A 111 6.25 9.18 -12.01
N ASN A 112 5.12 8.58 -11.66
CA ASN A 112 4.92 7.92 -10.37
C ASN A 112 4.43 6.50 -10.59
N THR A 113 5.05 5.52 -9.93
CA THR A 113 4.67 4.11 -9.99
C THR A 113 4.51 3.60 -8.57
N ILE A 114 3.27 3.57 -8.10
CA ILE A 114 2.87 3.25 -6.74
C ILE A 114 2.14 1.90 -6.79
N LEU A 115 2.84 0.82 -6.45
CA LEU A 115 2.35 -0.54 -6.63
C LEU A 115 2.33 -1.33 -5.33
N TYR A 116 1.23 -2.01 -5.06
CA TYR A 116 1.16 -3.04 -4.02
C TYR A 116 1.55 -2.54 -2.62
N ASN A 117 1.25 -1.27 -2.32
CA ASN A 117 1.56 -0.65 -1.03
C ASN A 117 0.37 -0.70 -0.09
N ARG A 118 0.65 -0.48 1.18
CA ARG A 118 -0.33 -0.18 2.22
C ARG A 118 -0.13 1.25 2.68
N ILE A 119 -1.14 2.10 2.48
CA ILE A 119 -1.04 3.55 2.72
C ILE A 119 -2.26 4.00 3.52
N MET A 120 -2.09 4.45 4.77
CA MET A 120 -3.23 4.63 5.67
C MET A 120 -3.02 5.58 6.86
N ASP A 121 -4.11 5.91 7.55
CA ASP A 121 -4.07 6.64 8.82
C ASP A 121 -4.18 5.75 10.06
N GLU A 122 -4.62 4.50 9.90
CA GLU A 122 -5.01 3.63 11.01
C GLU A 122 -5.95 4.35 12.02
N SER A 123 -5.83 4.05 13.31
CA SER A 123 -6.84 4.40 14.32
C SER A 123 -6.83 5.85 14.74
N ASP A 124 -5.67 6.48 14.67
CA ASP A 124 -5.34 7.77 15.27
C ASP A 124 -4.64 8.74 14.32
N GLY A 125 -4.21 8.29 13.14
CA GLY A 125 -3.55 9.14 12.15
C GLY A 125 -4.44 10.27 11.66
N ASP A 126 -3.82 11.43 11.48
CA ASP A 126 -4.43 12.70 11.12
C ASP A 126 -3.83 13.26 9.83
N SER A 127 -3.43 12.38 8.90
CA SER A 127 -2.90 12.84 7.62
C SER A 127 -3.98 13.55 6.81
N SER A 128 -3.55 14.45 5.94
CA SER A 128 -4.40 15.21 5.04
C SER A 128 -4.79 14.36 3.83
N TYR A 129 -3.87 14.12 2.89
CA TYR A 129 -4.05 13.19 1.78
C TYR A 129 -3.20 11.94 2.01
N LEU A 130 -3.71 10.78 1.61
CA LEU A 130 -2.91 9.56 1.58
C LEU A 130 -1.85 9.64 0.47
N ILE A 131 -2.25 10.14 -0.71
CA ILE A 131 -1.34 10.45 -1.80
C ILE A 131 -1.70 11.81 -2.40
N ASP A 132 -0.70 12.66 -2.54
CA ASP A 132 -0.76 13.91 -3.27
C ASP A 132 0.20 13.90 -4.46
N PHE A 133 -0.33 14.17 -5.66
CA PHE A 133 0.45 14.44 -6.87
C PHE A 133 0.29 15.92 -7.28
N PRO A 134 0.99 16.87 -6.61
CA PRO A 134 0.69 18.29 -6.76
C PRO A 134 0.75 18.81 -8.19
N TYR A 135 1.68 18.28 -8.98
CA TYR A 135 1.94 18.71 -10.36
C TYR A 135 1.32 17.81 -11.43
N GLY A 136 0.47 16.87 -11.01
CA GLY A 136 0.00 15.79 -11.87
C GLY A 136 1.18 14.88 -12.28
N GLY A 137 1.20 14.46 -13.54
CA GLY A 137 2.22 13.63 -14.15
C GLY A 137 1.63 12.41 -14.86
N ASN A 138 2.49 11.43 -15.12
CA ASN A 138 2.09 10.08 -15.52
C ASN A 138 2.12 9.20 -14.28
N ASN A 139 0.95 9.01 -13.68
CA ASN A 139 0.77 8.37 -12.38
C ASN A 139 0.11 7.01 -12.56
N VAL A 140 0.74 5.97 -12.02
CA VAL A 140 0.25 4.58 -12.04
C VAL A 140 0.15 4.10 -10.60
N VAL A 141 -1.08 3.87 -10.14
CA VAL A 141 -1.46 3.49 -8.78
C VAL A 141 -2.22 2.17 -8.86
N ILE A 142 -1.55 1.04 -8.63
CA ILE A 142 -2.13 -0.28 -8.85
C ILE A 142 -1.95 -1.20 -7.64
N GLY A 143 -3.02 -1.90 -7.24
CA GLY A 143 -2.91 -2.96 -6.24
C GLY A 143 -2.66 -2.47 -4.82
N ASN A 144 -2.92 -1.20 -4.52
CA ASN A 144 -2.66 -0.62 -3.20
C ASN A 144 -3.87 -0.73 -2.28
N LEU A 145 -3.61 -0.87 -0.99
CA LEU A 145 -4.60 -0.75 0.07
C LEU A 145 -4.52 0.65 0.68
N PHE A 146 -5.62 1.41 0.55
CA PHE A 146 -5.80 2.74 1.12
C PHE A 146 -6.78 2.69 2.29
N HIS A 147 -6.43 3.32 3.42
CA HIS A 147 -7.36 3.52 4.53
C HIS A 147 -7.28 4.96 5.07
N GLN A 148 -8.40 5.68 4.98
CA GLN A 148 -8.55 7.04 5.50
C GLN A 148 -9.23 6.97 6.87
N GLY A 149 -8.52 7.44 7.88
CA GLY A 149 -8.96 7.42 9.27
C GLY A 149 -9.96 8.53 9.57
N LYS A 150 -10.68 8.36 10.67
CA LYS A 150 -11.68 9.34 11.16
C LYS A 150 -11.13 10.77 11.35
N ASN A 151 -9.83 10.88 11.69
CA ASN A 151 -9.18 12.15 12.00
C ASN A 151 -8.55 12.84 10.77
N ALA A 152 -8.61 12.23 9.58
CA ALA A 152 -7.96 12.79 8.39
C ALA A 152 -8.43 14.22 8.10
N GLU A 153 -7.50 15.13 7.79
CA GLU A 153 -7.85 16.57 7.66
C GLU A 153 -8.71 16.83 6.42
N ASN A 154 -8.38 16.18 5.31
CA ASN A 154 -9.08 16.36 4.04
C ASN A 154 -10.04 15.22 3.75
N PRO A 155 -11.19 15.50 3.09
CA PRO A 155 -12.15 14.47 2.71
C PRO A 155 -11.67 13.58 1.55
N THR A 156 -10.50 13.85 0.98
CA THR A 156 -9.99 13.17 -0.23
C THR A 156 -8.82 12.27 0.12
N MET A 157 -8.77 11.07 -0.47
CA MET A 157 -7.66 10.12 -0.25
C MET A 157 -6.50 10.34 -1.22
N LEU A 158 -6.80 10.44 -2.53
CA LEU A 158 -5.83 10.60 -3.62
C LEU A 158 -6.14 11.86 -4.44
N THR A 159 -5.12 12.66 -4.75
CA THR A 159 -5.28 13.86 -5.59
C THR A 159 -4.48 13.78 -6.89
N HIS A 160 -4.96 14.51 -7.90
CA HIS A 160 -4.21 14.82 -9.10
C HIS A 160 -4.19 16.31 -9.36
N ALA A 161 -2.98 16.85 -9.50
CA ALA A 161 -2.71 18.22 -9.88
C ALA A 161 -3.33 19.34 -8.99
N PRO A 162 -3.43 19.22 -7.64
CA PRO A 162 -3.99 20.27 -6.80
C PRO A 162 -3.21 21.60 -6.81
N GLU A 163 -1.92 21.59 -7.16
CA GLU A 163 -1.13 22.83 -7.28
C GLU A 163 -1.09 23.37 -8.72
N ARG A 164 -1.37 22.52 -9.73
CA ARG A 164 -1.51 22.76 -11.19
C ARG A 164 -0.85 21.64 -12.00
N ALA A 165 -1.40 21.33 -13.17
CA ALA A 165 -0.87 20.34 -14.11
C ALA A 165 0.41 20.83 -14.83
N LEU A 166 1.55 20.78 -14.12
CA LEU A 166 2.86 21.27 -14.58
C LEU A 166 3.76 20.19 -15.19
N ASN A 167 3.56 18.91 -14.85
CA ASN A 167 4.41 17.82 -15.33
C ASN A 167 3.95 17.26 -16.67
N ASN A 168 4.87 16.94 -17.58
CA ASN A 168 4.59 16.31 -18.88
C ASN A 168 3.66 17.12 -19.81
N GLU A 169 3.77 16.84 -21.12
CA GLU A 169 2.80 17.35 -22.10
C GLU A 169 1.43 16.71 -21.91
N LYS A 170 1.42 15.40 -21.60
CA LYS A 170 0.21 14.62 -21.29
C LYS A 170 0.17 14.23 -19.81
N GLN A 171 -0.95 14.55 -19.17
CA GLN A 171 -1.33 14.16 -17.83
C GLN A 171 -2.07 12.83 -17.88
N ARG A 172 -1.53 11.80 -17.22
CA ARG A 172 -2.12 10.46 -17.23
C ARG A 172 -2.25 9.94 -15.82
N LEU A 173 -3.39 9.38 -15.50
CA LEU A 173 -3.65 8.76 -14.21
C LEU A 173 -4.31 7.40 -14.40
N VAL A 174 -3.65 6.36 -13.87
CA VAL A 174 -4.20 5.00 -13.76
C VAL A 174 -4.31 4.66 -12.29
N VAL A 175 -5.53 4.37 -11.86
CA VAL A 175 -5.89 3.92 -10.51
C VAL A 175 -6.66 2.63 -10.71
N ALA A 176 -6.00 1.49 -10.56
CA ALA A 176 -6.64 0.20 -10.84
C ALA A 176 -6.37 -0.85 -9.77
N TYR A 177 -7.36 -1.69 -9.50
CA TYR A 177 -7.21 -2.78 -8.52
C TYR A 177 -6.76 -2.30 -7.14
N ASN A 178 -7.20 -1.11 -6.70
CA ASN A 178 -6.93 -0.64 -5.34
C ASN A 178 -8.13 -0.90 -4.45
N THR A 179 -7.91 -1.08 -3.15
CA THR A 179 -8.97 -1.09 -2.14
C THR A 179 -8.92 0.22 -1.36
N PHE A 180 -10.00 1.01 -1.42
CA PHE A 180 -10.19 2.23 -0.64
C PHE A 180 -11.15 1.98 0.51
N VAL A 181 -10.73 2.25 1.73
CA VAL A 181 -11.56 2.19 2.93
C VAL A 181 -11.56 3.53 3.61
N ASN A 182 -12.74 4.06 3.92
CA ASN A 182 -12.87 5.32 4.63
C ASN A 182 -13.68 5.14 5.93
N GLU A 183 -13.15 5.71 7.00
CA GLU A 183 -13.81 5.82 8.31
C GLU A 183 -14.15 7.28 8.69
N ARG A 184 -13.85 8.25 7.82
CA ARG A 184 -14.21 9.65 8.03
C ARG A 184 -15.70 9.90 7.81
N ASP A 185 -16.29 10.69 8.70
CA ASP A 185 -17.65 11.21 8.55
C ASP A 185 -17.71 12.40 7.56
N GLY A 186 -18.91 12.72 7.08
CA GLY A 186 -19.10 13.91 6.22
C GLY A 186 -18.77 13.64 4.75
N GLU A 187 -18.10 14.58 4.07
CA GLU A 187 -17.70 14.42 2.66
C GLU A 187 -16.51 13.46 2.55
N THR A 188 -16.55 12.55 1.58
CA THR A 188 -15.51 11.53 1.38
C THR A 188 -15.32 11.23 -0.11
N ILE A 189 -14.07 11.26 -0.58
CA ILE A 189 -13.70 11.19 -2.00
C ILE A 189 -12.49 10.27 -2.20
N CYS A 190 -12.60 9.26 -3.08
CA CYS A 190 -11.44 8.40 -3.40
C CYS A 190 -10.37 9.20 -4.16
N LEU A 191 -10.77 9.80 -5.29
CA LEU A 191 -9.90 10.53 -6.20
C LEU A 191 -10.49 11.90 -6.54
N LYS A 192 -9.70 12.95 -6.33
CA LYS A 192 -10.02 14.31 -6.76
C LYS A 192 -9.08 14.80 -7.85
N LEU A 193 -9.65 15.42 -8.88
CA LEU A 193 -8.93 16.00 -10.01
C LEU A 193 -9.10 17.52 -9.97
N TYR A 194 -7.99 18.25 -9.81
CA TYR A 194 -8.04 19.71 -9.61
C TYR A 194 -7.77 20.51 -10.89
N ASP A 195 -7.17 19.90 -11.90
CA ASP A 195 -6.77 20.53 -13.15
C ASP A 195 -6.86 19.48 -14.29
N ARG A 196 -6.25 19.73 -15.45
CA ARG A 196 -6.31 18.84 -16.60
C ARG A 196 -5.74 17.45 -16.30
N ALA A 197 -6.44 16.44 -16.82
CA ALA A 197 -5.94 15.08 -17.04
C ALA A 197 -6.29 14.68 -18.47
N ASP A 198 -5.35 14.15 -19.25
CA ASP A 198 -5.60 13.76 -20.66
C ASP A 198 -6.09 12.31 -20.77
N GLN A 199 -5.72 11.47 -19.80
CA GLN A 199 -6.23 10.11 -19.65
C GLN A 199 -6.45 9.75 -18.19
N ILE A 200 -7.63 9.20 -17.88
CA ILE A 200 -8.00 8.66 -16.58
C ILE A 200 -8.46 7.21 -16.76
N VAL A 201 -7.88 6.32 -15.97
CA VAL A 201 -8.38 4.95 -15.78
C VAL A 201 -8.62 4.78 -14.29
N PHE A 202 -9.87 4.59 -13.88
CA PHE A 202 -10.26 4.30 -12.51
C PHE A 202 -11.06 2.99 -12.52
N ASP A 203 -10.37 1.86 -12.61
CA ASP A 203 -10.99 0.57 -12.93
C ASP A 203 -10.70 -0.51 -11.89
N ASN A 204 -11.64 -1.43 -11.67
CA ASN A 204 -11.47 -2.57 -10.76
C ASN A 204 -11.09 -2.17 -9.32
N ASN A 205 -11.49 -0.99 -8.84
CA ASN A 205 -11.24 -0.58 -7.46
C ASN A 205 -12.39 -1.03 -6.54
N LEU A 206 -12.04 -1.52 -5.35
CA LEU A 206 -12.99 -1.85 -4.29
C LEU A 206 -13.09 -0.66 -3.33
N VAL A 207 -14.29 -0.20 -3.04
CA VAL A 207 -14.52 1.05 -2.30
C VAL A 207 -15.46 0.81 -1.13
N VAL A 208 -15.07 1.23 0.07
CA VAL A 208 -15.85 1.04 1.30
C VAL A 208 -15.94 2.35 2.08
N GLY A 209 -17.15 2.74 2.47
CA GLY A 209 -17.38 3.93 3.30
C GLY A 209 -17.15 5.28 2.60
N VAL A 210 -17.04 5.31 1.26
CA VAL A 210 -16.81 6.54 0.48
C VAL A 210 -18.09 6.96 -0.25
N LYS A 211 -18.41 8.26 -0.23
CA LYS A 211 -19.58 8.84 -0.90
C LYS A 211 -19.37 9.08 -2.38
N ASN A 212 -18.18 9.53 -2.76
CA ASN A 212 -17.84 9.81 -4.15
C ASN A 212 -16.54 9.11 -4.54
N MET A 213 -16.56 8.28 -5.58
CA MET A 213 -15.29 7.76 -6.14
C MET A 213 -14.52 8.89 -6.82
N ILE A 214 -15.21 9.64 -7.68
CA ILE A 214 -14.75 10.86 -8.35
C ILE A 214 -15.97 11.79 -8.46
N LEU A 215 -15.83 13.08 -8.13
CA LEU A 215 -16.93 14.02 -8.31
C LEU A 215 -17.15 14.29 -9.80
N SER A 216 -18.41 14.39 -10.23
CA SER A 216 -18.73 14.65 -11.64
C SER A 216 -18.21 16.01 -12.12
N SER A 217 -18.12 17.00 -11.21
CA SER A 217 -17.55 18.33 -11.44
C SER A 217 -16.06 18.30 -11.76
N ASP A 218 -15.35 17.23 -11.38
CA ASP A 218 -13.90 17.15 -11.47
C ASP A 218 -13.44 16.52 -12.79
N TYR A 219 -14.35 15.93 -13.58
CA TYR A 219 -13.99 15.35 -14.86
C TYR A 219 -13.55 16.44 -15.85
N PRO A 220 -12.36 16.34 -16.45
CA PRO A 220 -11.92 17.33 -17.42
C PRO A 220 -12.65 17.15 -18.77
N VAL A 221 -12.82 18.26 -19.50
CA VAL A 221 -13.67 18.34 -20.70
C VAL A 221 -13.13 17.56 -21.91
N ALA A 222 -11.83 17.22 -21.93
CA ALA A 222 -11.14 16.61 -23.09
C ALA A 222 -10.27 15.40 -22.69
N THR A 223 -10.85 14.47 -21.94
CA THR A 223 -10.12 13.35 -21.33
C THR A 223 -10.61 12.02 -21.87
N THR A 224 -9.69 11.10 -22.15
CA THR A 224 -10.06 9.69 -22.31
C THR A 224 -10.30 9.10 -20.93
N ILE A 225 -11.56 8.79 -20.59
CA ILE A 225 -11.94 8.34 -19.25
C ILE A 225 -12.44 6.89 -19.32
N SER A 226 -11.89 6.04 -18.46
CA SER A 226 -12.45 4.74 -18.08
C SER A 226 -12.74 4.77 -16.59
N VAL A 227 -13.98 4.48 -16.21
CA VAL A 227 -14.41 4.26 -14.82
C VAL A 227 -15.29 3.02 -14.82
N ALA A 228 -14.68 1.85 -14.71
CA ALA A 228 -15.34 0.57 -14.94
C ALA A 228 -15.02 -0.48 -13.89
N ASN A 229 -15.96 -1.39 -13.63
CA ASN A 229 -15.78 -2.55 -12.74
C ASN A 229 -15.36 -2.18 -11.30
N ASN A 230 -15.64 -0.96 -10.85
CA ASN A 230 -15.47 -0.59 -9.45
C ASN A 230 -16.66 -1.13 -8.64
N ILE A 231 -16.39 -1.66 -7.45
CA ILE A 231 -17.42 -2.20 -6.56
C ILE A 231 -17.43 -1.41 -5.27
N THR A 232 -18.61 -0.96 -4.87
CA THR A 232 -18.85 -0.48 -3.50
C THR A 232 -19.17 -1.68 -2.62
N ALA A 233 -18.38 -1.89 -1.57
CA ALA A 233 -18.54 -2.98 -0.63
C ALA A 233 -18.72 -2.47 0.81
N TYR A 234 -18.90 -3.40 1.74
CA TYR A 234 -19.02 -3.14 3.16
C TYR A 234 -17.86 -3.78 3.92
N THR A 235 -17.62 -3.34 5.15
CA THR A 235 -16.56 -3.90 6.00
C THR A 235 -16.74 -5.40 6.28
N SER A 236 -17.98 -5.91 6.19
CA SER A 236 -18.29 -7.34 6.29
C SER A 236 -17.69 -8.20 5.17
N SER A 237 -17.28 -7.61 4.04
CA SER A 237 -16.62 -8.33 2.94
C SER A 237 -15.18 -8.76 3.27
N PHE A 238 -14.62 -8.29 4.38
CA PHE A 238 -13.21 -8.49 4.73
C PHE A 238 -13.02 -9.43 5.92
N ILE A 239 -11.83 -10.06 5.99
CA ILE A 239 -11.52 -11.04 7.03
C ILE A 239 -11.60 -10.39 8.42
N ASN A 240 -10.84 -9.32 8.67
CA ASN A 240 -10.84 -8.63 9.96
C ASN A 240 -10.53 -7.13 9.82
N PRO A 241 -11.54 -6.30 9.48
CA PRO A 241 -11.34 -4.86 9.29
C PRO A 241 -10.93 -4.13 10.57
N LEU A 242 -11.20 -4.67 11.77
CA LEU A 242 -10.83 -4.05 13.06
C LEU A 242 -9.32 -3.99 13.30
N VAL A 243 -8.56 -4.81 12.59
CA VAL A 243 -7.09 -4.80 12.59
C VAL A 243 -6.54 -4.49 11.20
N TYR A 244 -7.37 -3.83 10.37
CA TYR A 244 -7.02 -3.42 9.01
C TYR A 244 -6.61 -4.58 8.08
N ASP A 245 -7.15 -5.78 8.32
CA ASP A 245 -7.06 -6.90 7.39
C ASP A 245 -8.23 -6.87 6.41
N TYR A 246 -7.96 -6.22 5.27
CA TYR A 246 -8.88 -6.03 4.17
C TYR A 246 -8.73 -7.09 3.06
N ARG A 247 -8.17 -8.26 3.38
CA ARG A 247 -8.31 -9.43 2.50
C ARG A 247 -9.77 -9.85 2.43
N LEU A 248 -10.19 -10.41 1.29
CA LEU A 248 -11.58 -10.76 1.03
C LEU A 248 -11.98 -12.03 1.81
N LYS A 249 -13.23 -12.06 2.31
CA LYS A 249 -13.90 -13.28 2.75
C LYS A 249 -14.53 -14.01 1.56
N GLN A 250 -14.83 -15.29 1.73
CA GLN A 250 -15.50 -16.11 0.70
C GLN A 250 -16.82 -15.52 0.20
N SER A 251 -17.53 -14.79 1.06
CA SER A 251 -18.81 -14.16 0.74
C SER A 251 -18.67 -12.79 0.07
N ALA A 252 -17.46 -12.33 -0.26
CA ALA A 252 -17.26 -11.00 -0.82
C ALA A 252 -17.73 -10.93 -2.28
N ASP A 253 -18.58 -9.96 -2.58
CA ASP A 253 -19.06 -9.68 -3.94
C ASP A 253 -17.94 -9.28 -4.91
N ALA A 254 -16.75 -8.93 -4.39
CA ALA A 254 -15.59 -8.56 -5.20
C ALA A 254 -14.94 -9.74 -5.94
N ILE A 255 -15.27 -10.98 -5.54
CA ILE A 255 -14.65 -12.21 -6.04
C ILE A 255 -15.07 -12.47 -7.50
N ASN A 256 -14.08 -12.69 -8.37
CA ASN A 256 -14.18 -12.95 -9.80
C ASN A 256 -14.92 -11.85 -10.61
N GLN A 257 -15.09 -10.64 -10.07
CA GLN A 257 -15.81 -9.55 -10.74
C GLN A 257 -14.91 -8.56 -11.50
N GLY A 258 -13.60 -8.68 -11.38
CA GLY A 258 -12.66 -7.81 -12.06
C GLY A 258 -12.52 -8.16 -13.54
N ALA A 259 -12.20 -7.15 -14.34
CA ALA A 259 -11.90 -7.30 -15.76
C ALA A 259 -10.40 -7.38 -16.02
N SER A 260 -9.97 -8.48 -16.64
CA SER A 260 -8.58 -8.66 -17.08
C SER A 260 -8.12 -7.56 -18.03
N GLY A 261 -6.84 -7.20 -17.99
CA GLY A 261 -6.31 -6.16 -18.85
C GLY A 261 -4.88 -5.74 -18.53
N LYS A 262 -4.45 -4.65 -19.16
CA LYS A 262 -3.06 -4.15 -19.12
C LYS A 262 -2.56 -3.79 -17.71
N PHE A 263 -3.46 -3.43 -16.80
CA PHE A 263 -3.13 -2.91 -15.47
C PHE A 263 -3.39 -3.90 -14.35
N MET A 264 -3.41 -5.21 -14.65
CA MET A 264 -3.53 -6.23 -13.63
C MET A 264 -2.29 -6.24 -12.71
N PRO A 265 -2.48 -6.20 -11.38
CA PRO A 265 -1.39 -6.40 -10.44
C PRO A 265 -0.87 -7.84 -10.48
N TYR A 266 0.45 -8.01 -10.48
CA TYR A 266 1.10 -9.33 -10.39
C TYR A 266 1.34 -9.77 -8.95
N PHE A 267 1.51 -8.80 -8.05
CA PHE A 267 1.68 -9.01 -6.62
C PHE A 267 0.56 -8.35 -5.83
N GLN A 268 0.38 -8.80 -4.60
CA GLN A 268 -0.45 -8.16 -3.59
C GLN A 268 0.40 -7.91 -2.34
N TYR A 269 0.07 -6.85 -1.61
CA TYR A 269 0.78 -6.49 -0.39
C TYR A 269 0.67 -7.62 0.66
N VAL A 270 1.74 -7.83 1.44
CA VAL A 270 1.73 -8.69 2.62
C VAL A 270 2.30 -7.87 3.78
N HIS A 271 1.52 -7.73 4.86
CA HIS A 271 1.96 -6.95 6.02
C HIS A 271 3.15 -7.64 6.71
N PRO A 272 4.19 -6.90 7.17
CA PRO A 272 4.26 -5.44 7.35
C PRO A 272 4.92 -4.61 6.25
N SER A 273 5.58 -5.19 5.25
CA SER A 273 6.14 -4.48 4.06
C SER A 273 6.68 -5.51 3.07
N LEU A 274 5.87 -6.52 2.73
CA LEU A 274 6.23 -7.64 1.86
C LEU A 274 5.27 -7.72 0.66
N ALA A 275 5.57 -8.64 -0.26
CA ALA A 275 4.71 -8.93 -1.39
C ALA A 275 4.50 -10.44 -1.54
N GLY A 276 3.26 -10.82 -1.84
CA GLY A 276 2.88 -12.16 -2.25
C GLY A 276 2.45 -12.16 -3.71
N LYS A 277 2.58 -13.31 -4.39
CA LYS A 277 2.03 -13.47 -5.74
C LYS A 277 0.52 -13.33 -5.69
N ARG A 278 -0.04 -12.49 -6.58
CA ARG A 278 -1.49 -12.41 -6.79
C ARG A 278 -1.91 -13.50 -7.77
N ALA A 279 -2.36 -14.64 -7.25
CA ALA A 279 -2.70 -15.81 -8.05
C ALA A 279 -4.18 -15.79 -8.46
N VAL A 280 -4.46 -15.25 -9.65
CA VAL A 280 -5.81 -15.28 -10.23
C VAL A 280 -6.16 -16.71 -10.65
N VAL A 281 -7.30 -17.22 -10.17
CA VAL A 281 -7.76 -18.59 -10.46
C VAL A 281 -8.71 -18.62 -11.64
N GLN A 282 -9.74 -17.77 -11.65
CA GLN A 282 -10.71 -17.67 -12.73
C GLN A 282 -10.65 -16.27 -13.37
N SER A 283 -11.43 -15.34 -12.83
CA SER A 283 -11.38 -13.93 -13.18
C SER A 283 -10.69 -13.18 -12.04
N PRO A 284 -9.97 -12.07 -12.31
CA PRO A 284 -9.35 -11.34 -11.23
C PRO A 284 -10.40 -10.74 -10.31
N ASP A 285 -10.09 -10.63 -9.03
CA ASP A 285 -10.96 -9.96 -8.08
C ASP A 285 -10.89 -8.43 -8.22
N VAL A 286 -11.92 -7.74 -7.76
CA VAL A 286 -11.92 -6.27 -7.63
C VAL A 286 -11.20 -5.86 -6.35
N GLY A 287 -10.30 -4.88 -6.44
CA GLY A 287 -9.51 -4.39 -5.31
C GLY A 287 -8.09 -4.94 -5.23
N ALA A 288 -7.43 -4.67 -4.09
CA ALA A 288 -5.99 -4.88 -3.88
C ALA A 288 -5.57 -6.35 -3.67
N TYR A 289 -6.50 -7.20 -3.28
CA TYR A 289 -6.24 -8.59 -2.92
C TYR A 289 -7.03 -9.53 -3.81
N GLU A 290 -6.39 -10.61 -4.24
CA GLU A 290 -7.13 -11.78 -4.68
C GLU A 290 -7.62 -12.55 -3.46
N TYR A 291 -8.88 -12.97 -3.48
CA TYR A 291 -9.42 -13.97 -2.60
C TYR A 291 -8.63 -15.25 -2.81
N GLN A 292 -7.93 -15.61 -1.75
CA GLN A 292 -7.40 -16.94 -1.61
C GLN A 292 -8.41 -17.65 -0.73
N PRO A 293 -9.00 -18.78 -1.20
CA PRO A 293 -9.74 -19.61 -0.29
C PRO A 293 -8.83 -19.89 0.89
N ASP A 294 -9.37 -19.71 2.10
CA ASP A 294 -8.72 -20.25 3.29
C ASP A 294 -8.25 -21.66 2.93
N ILE A 295 -7.06 -22.05 3.36
CA ILE A 295 -6.65 -23.45 3.32
C ILE A 295 -7.61 -24.18 4.27
N LEU A 296 -8.78 -24.51 3.74
CA LEU A 296 -9.57 -25.63 4.16
C LEU A 296 -8.74 -26.84 3.74
N LEU A 297 -8.12 -27.48 4.74
CA LEU A 297 -7.76 -28.89 4.64
C LEU A 297 -9.05 -29.67 4.41
N LEU A 298 -9.51 -29.71 3.16
CA LEU A 298 -10.56 -30.60 2.70
C LEU A 298 -9.88 -31.90 2.27
N THR A 299 -9.79 -32.84 3.21
CA THR A 299 -9.86 -34.25 2.88
C THR A 299 -11.01 -34.83 3.67
N ALA A 300 -11.93 -35.52 3.00
CA ALA A 300 -13.23 -35.94 3.52
C ALA A 300 -13.17 -36.71 4.86
N ASP A 301 -12.02 -37.29 5.24
CA ASP A 301 -11.96 -38.32 6.28
C ASP A 301 -10.89 -38.10 7.38
N HIS A 302 -10.28 -36.92 7.50
CA HIS A 302 -9.41 -36.51 8.63
C HIS A 302 -8.37 -37.55 9.13
N GLN A 303 -7.74 -38.35 8.26
CA GLN A 303 -6.60 -39.18 8.65
C GLN A 303 -5.46 -39.06 7.63
N PHE A 304 -4.27 -38.68 8.12
CA PHE A 304 -3.01 -39.03 7.47
C PHE A 304 -2.56 -40.36 8.05
N GLN A 305 -2.61 -41.43 7.24
CA GLN A 305 -2.11 -42.74 7.64
C GLN A 305 -0.65 -42.86 7.21
N ILE A 306 0.26 -42.93 8.18
CA ILE A 306 1.67 -43.22 7.95
C ILE A 306 1.79 -44.74 7.81
N THR A 307 2.33 -45.21 6.68
CA THR A 307 2.69 -46.62 6.50
C THR A 307 4.16 -46.75 6.87
N GLU A 308 4.54 -47.80 7.62
CA GLU A 308 5.93 -48.04 8.02
C GLU A 308 6.88 -47.93 6.83
N THR A 309 7.92 -47.13 6.97
CA THR A 309 9.07 -47.10 6.08
C THR A 309 10.31 -47.43 6.90
N ASP A 310 11.26 -48.19 6.36
CA ASP A 310 12.49 -48.60 7.03
C ASP A 310 13.46 -47.45 7.37
N ALA A 311 13.06 -46.19 7.14
CA ALA A 311 13.85 -44.99 7.39
C ALA A 311 13.05 -43.97 8.24
N PRO A 312 13.73 -43.16 9.08
CA PRO A 312 13.09 -42.03 9.77
C PRO A 312 12.48 -41.07 8.76
N VAL A 313 11.21 -40.73 8.92
CA VAL A 313 10.52 -39.74 8.07
C VAL A 313 10.29 -38.47 8.88
N CYS A 314 10.72 -37.33 8.34
CA CYS A 314 10.40 -36.01 8.86
C CYS A 314 9.20 -35.44 8.09
N TYR A 315 8.25 -34.85 8.81
CA TYR A 315 7.10 -34.16 8.22
C TYR A 315 7.07 -32.72 8.73
N ASP A 316 7.05 -31.77 7.80
CA ASP A 316 6.95 -30.35 8.13
C ASP A 316 5.49 -29.89 8.04
N LEU A 317 4.97 -29.36 9.15
CA LEU A 317 3.73 -28.61 9.17
C LEU A 317 4.05 -27.12 9.06
N ALA A 318 3.92 -26.56 7.86
CA ALA A 318 4.17 -25.15 7.61
C ALA A 318 2.86 -24.36 7.54
N LEU A 319 2.74 -23.32 8.37
CA LEU A 319 1.73 -22.27 8.20
C LEU A 319 2.30 -21.22 7.23
N ALA A 320 1.82 -21.20 5.98
CA ALA A 320 2.29 -20.26 4.97
C ALA A 320 1.75 -18.83 5.16
N VAL A 321 0.79 -18.65 6.07
CA VAL A 321 0.13 -17.38 6.37
C VAL A 321 -0.11 -17.29 7.88
N ALA A 322 0.22 -16.14 8.48
CA ALA A 322 -0.01 -15.91 9.90
C ALA A 322 -1.52 -15.89 10.22
N PRO A 323 -1.99 -16.67 11.22
CA PRO A 323 -3.39 -16.64 11.61
C PRO A 323 -3.74 -15.34 12.33
N LEU A 324 -4.95 -14.82 12.09
CA LEU A 324 -5.44 -13.57 12.68
C LEU A 324 -6.00 -13.72 14.10
N SER A 325 -5.85 -14.90 14.69
CA SER A 325 -6.31 -15.27 16.03
C SER A 325 -5.43 -16.40 16.57
N PRO A 326 -5.34 -16.63 17.90
CA PRO A 326 -4.62 -17.77 18.44
C PRO A 326 -5.17 -19.08 17.87
N VAL A 327 -4.29 -19.89 17.27
CA VAL A 327 -4.62 -21.22 16.77
C VAL A 327 -4.02 -22.25 17.71
N THR A 328 -4.83 -23.23 18.11
CA THR A 328 -4.34 -24.42 18.82
C THR A 328 -4.16 -25.56 17.81
N VAL A 329 -2.94 -26.06 17.67
CA VAL A 329 -2.65 -27.28 16.92
C VAL A 329 -2.49 -28.42 17.91
N SER A 330 -3.42 -29.38 17.90
CA SER A 330 -3.38 -30.55 18.77
C SER A 330 -2.90 -31.77 17.98
N ILE A 331 -1.73 -32.29 18.34
CA ILE A 331 -1.21 -33.56 17.83
C ILE A 331 -1.37 -34.60 18.93
N SER A 332 -1.98 -35.74 18.63
CA SER A 332 -2.17 -36.83 19.60
C SER A 332 -1.83 -38.17 18.97
N SER A 333 -1.29 -39.08 19.78
CA SER A 333 -1.02 -40.45 19.39
C SER A 333 -1.20 -41.37 20.57
N SER A 334 -1.70 -42.58 20.31
CA SER A 334 -1.75 -43.67 21.27
C SER A 334 -0.41 -44.38 21.45
N MET A 335 0.59 -44.06 20.62
CA MET A 335 1.92 -44.68 20.64
C MET A 335 2.88 -43.83 21.49
N THR A 336 3.69 -44.50 22.32
CA THR A 336 4.55 -43.86 23.34
C THR A 336 5.85 -43.26 22.79
N GLU A 337 6.15 -43.43 21.50
CA GLU A 337 7.45 -43.08 20.90
C GLU A 337 7.40 -41.85 19.97
N ILE A 338 6.30 -41.09 19.96
CA ILE A 338 6.27 -39.83 19.19
C ILE A 338 7.09 -38.77 19.92
N GLN A 339 8.22 -38.38 19.32
CA GLN A 339 8.98 -37.20 19.73
C GLN A 339 8.45 -35.97 18.99
N LEU A 340 7.73 -35.11 19.71
CA LEU A 340 7.43 -33.75 19.24
C LEU A 340 8.58 -32.83 19.66
N GLN A 341 9.50 -32.53 18.74
CA GLN A 341 10.50 -31.50 18.98
C GLN A 341 9.99 -30.16 18.45
N PRO A 342 9.87 -29.11 19.29
CA PRO A 342 9.60 -27.78 18.77
C PRO A 342 10.83 -27.34 17.97
N ALA A 343 10.73 -27.31 16.64
CA ALA A 343 11.62 -26.49 15.84
C ALA A 343 11.38 -25.05 16.28
N SER A 344 12.46 -24.37 16.68
CA SER A 344 12.52 -22.97 17.11
C SER A 344 11.36 -22.12 16.56
N LEU A 345 10.61 -21.47 17.46
CA LEU A 345 9.79 -20.31 17.13
C LEU A 345 10.74 -19.22 16.63
N VAL A 346 10.92 -19.16 15.31
CA VAL A 346 11.58 -18.01 14.66
C VAL A 346 10.47 -16.99 14.44
N PHE A 347 10.48 -15.94 15.26
CA PHE A 347 9.59 -14.78 15.12
C PHE A 347 9.90 -13.98 13.86
#